data_AF-A0A1S2Y4I0-F1
#
_entry.id   AF-A0A1S2Y4I0-F1
#
_cell.length_a   1.000
_cell.length_b   1.000
_cell.length_c   1.000
_cell.angle_alpha   90.00
_cell.angle_beta   90.00
_cell.angle_gamma   90.00
#
_symmetry.space_group_name_H-M   'P 1'
#
loop_
_entity.id
_entity.type
_entity.pdbx_description
1 polymer ?
#
loop_
_entity_poly.entity_id
_entity_poly.type
_entity_poly.pdbx_seq_one_letter_code
_entity_poly.pdbx_strand_id
1 'polypeptide(L)'
;MLPINSVPPVEEIPIPIPTCCKLKVHRSICIELHRFIDSILHILLAIESSRPNCALAIQALCSLHFTLDKANSLIKHSSDSSKLYLAITSHKTLSRCEKIRNAFDLYLAQIQNEVSISLATKISAILKDVRDTKFSLEFEENEARKVLLSLLEKEFYDSASMKKAELEAIQIAAMMLDIKSPLSLLVEKASLKKQLEKVNNTNQKEKELLEYLLHLLFKYEKFTFQLQNGSKSMKHECHDQLFEHEDEGNVCESRQ
;
A
#
# COMPACT_ATOMS: atom_id res chain seq x y z
N MET A 1 -31.90 56.45 -1.27
CA MET A 1 -31.09 55.72 -2.27
C MET A 1 -30.05 54.94 -1.50
N LEU A 2 -30.21 53.61 -1.41
CA LEU A 2 -29.30 52.71 -0.70
C LEU A 2 -28.27 52.15 -1.70
N PRO A 3 -27.00 51.97 -1.31
CA PRO A 3 -25.98 51.38 -2.18
C PRO A 3 -26.17 49.86 -2.28
N ILE A 4 -26.09 49.36 -3.52
CA ILE A 4 -26.13 47.92 -3.82
C ILE A 4 -24.81 47.32 -3.36
N ASN A 5 -24.92 46.39 -2.40
CA ASN A 5 -23.80 45.62 -1.85
C ASN A 5 -23.12 44.79 -2.95
N SER A 6 -21.80 44.99 -3.05
CA SER A 6 -20.88 44.10 -3.75
C SER A 6 -20.90 42.71 -3.11
N VAL A 7 -21.30 41.71 -3.89
CA VAL A 7 -21.20 40.29 -3.55
C VAL A 7 -19.70 39.92 -3.47
N PRO A 8 -19.22 39.32 -2.37
CA PRO A 8 -17.82 38.91 -2.27
C PRO A 8 -17.56 37.69 -3.18
N PRO A 9 -16.32 37.52 -3.67
CA PRO A 9 -15.98 36.38 -4.52
C PRO A 9 -16.12 35.09 -3.71
N VAL A 10 -16.73 34.09 -4.33
CA VAL A 10 -16.85 32.73 -3.77
C VAL A 10 -15.44 32.18 -3.62
N GLU A 11 -15.00 32.11 -2.37
CA GLU A 11 -13.74 31.52 -1.97
C GLU A 11 -13.82 30.02 -2.28
N GLU A 12 -13.09 29.58 -3.32
CA GLU A 12 -12.93 28.16 -3.64
C GLU A 12 -12.30 27.47 -2.43
N ILE A 13 -13.11 26.74 -1.67
CA ILE A 13 -12.64 25.86 -0.60
C ILE A 13 -11.73 24.82 -1.27
N PRO A 14 -10.41 24.80 -0.97
CA PRO A 14 -9.54 23.77 -1.49
C PRO A 14 -10.01 22.45 -0.91
N ILE A 15 -10.50 21.56 -1.78
CA ILE A 15 -10.81 20.17 -1.43
C ILE A 15 -9.53 19.61 -0.79
N PRO A 16 -9.58 19.11 0.46
CA PRO A 16 -8.39 18.59 1.12
C PRO A 16 -7.85 17.41 0.31
N ILE A 17 -6.72 17.61 -0.35
CA ILE A 17 -5.99 16.57 -1.08
C ILE A 17 -5.74 15.43 -0.09
N PRO A 18 -6.28 14.21 -0.32
CA PRO A 18 -5.96 13.07 0.51
C PRO A 18 -4.46 12.84 0.44
N THR A 19 -3.79 13.10 1.54
CA THR A 19 -2.33 13.03 1.62
C THR A 19 -1.89 11.61 1.28
N CYS A 20 -1.27 11.42 0.11
CA CYS A 20 -0.69 10.18 -0.40
C CYS A 20 0.26 9.50 0.63
N CYS A 21 0.71 10.23 1.64
CA CYS A 21 1.60 9.80 2.72
C CYS A 21 1.01 8.78 3.72
N LYS A 22 -0.26 8.38 3.62
CA LYS A 22 -0.88 7.38 4.54
C LYS A 22 -0.99 5.97 3.94
N LEU A 23 -0.48 5.73 2.74
CA LEU A 23 -0.57 4.43 2.09
C LEU A 23 0.32 3.42 2.81
N LYS A 24 -0.31 2.34 3.30
CA LYS A 24 0.35 1.34 4.15
C LYS A 24 0.97 0.19 3.36
N VAL A 25 0.37 -0.17 2.22
CA VAL A 25 0.72 -1.24 1.24
C VAL A 25 0.13 -0.78 -0.11
N HIS A 26 0.63 -1.31 -1.23
CA HIS A 26 0.34 -0.91 -2.62
C HIS A 26 0.82 0.48 -2.97
N ARG A 27 1.90 0.95 -2.33
CA ARG A 27 2.35 2.35 -2.46
C ARG A 27 2.60 2.73 -3.91
N SER A 28 3.39 1.93 -4.64
CA SER A 28 3.66 2.15 -6.07
C SER A 28 2.38 2.24 -6.92
N ILE A 29 1.47 1.29 -6.77
CA ILE A 29 0.21 1.20 -7.51
C ILE A 29 -0.69 2.41 -7.22
N CYS A 30 -0.84 2.75 -5.94
CA CYS A 30 -1.70 3.86 -5.51
C CYS A 30 -1.13 5.23 -5.92
N ILE A 31 0.20 5.39 -5.95
CA ILE A 31 0.86 6.60 -6.47
C ILE A 31 0.55 6.79 -7.95
N GLU A 32 0.75 5.74 -8.76
CA GLU A 32 0.47 5.81 -10.20
C GLU A 32 -1.02 6.07 -10.47
N LEU A 33 -1.91 5.42 -9.73
CA LEU A 33 -3.34 5.66 -9.88
C LEU A 33 -3.72 7.09 -9.49
N HIS A 34 -3.13 7.64 -8.42
CA HIS A 34 -3.33 9.03 -8.02
C HIS A 34 -2.83 10.01 -9.08
N ARG A 35 -1.67 9.74 -9.69
CA ARG A 35 -1.11 10.54 -10.79
C ARG A 35 -2.08 10.64 -11.96
N PHE A 36 -2.75 9.55 -12.31
CA PHE A 36 -3.80 9.59 -13.35
C PHE A 36 -5.00 10.43 -12.94
N ILE A 37 -5.49 10.24 -11.71
CA ILE A 37 -6.62 11.03 -11.18
C ILE A 37 -6.30 12.52 -11.27
N ASP A 38 -5.15 12.95 -10.75
CA ASP A 38 -4.73 14.37 -10.77
C ASP A 38 -4.62 14.90 -12.19
N SER A 39 -3.96 14.15 -13.08
CA SER A 39 -3.76 14.55 -14.48
C SER A 39 -5.08 14.71 -15.22
N ILE A 40 -6.03 13.81 -14.99
CA ILE A 40 -7.36 13.86 -15.60
C ILE A 40 -8.18 15.03 -15.01
N LEU A 41 -8.18 15.19 -13.69
CA LEU A 41 -8.88 16.30 -13.03
C LEU A 41 -8.40 17.66 -13.53
N HIS A 42 -7.10 17.82 -13.78
CA HIS A 42 -6.53 19.05 -14.34
C HIS A 42 -7.11 19.44 -15.71
N ILE A 43 -7.61 18.49 -16.50
CA ILE A 43 -8.19 18.78 -17.82
C ILE A 43 -9.71 18.59 -17.87
N LEU A 44 -10.32 18.07 -16.80
CA LEU A 44 -11.72 17.66 -16.77
C LEU A 44 -12.67 18.82 -17.04
N LEU A 45 -12.44 19.99 -16.40
CA LEU A 45 -13.24 21.20 -16.64
C LEU A 45 -13.16 21.67 -18.10
N ALA A 46 -12.00 21.53 -18.73
CA ALA A 46 -11.83 21.90 -20.15
C ALA A 46 -12.56 20.91 -21.07
N ILE A 47 -12.59 19.62 -20.72
CA ILE A 47 -13.39 18.61 -21.42
C ILE A 47 -14.88 18.93 -21.28
N GLU A 48 -15.37 19.23 -20.09
CA GLU A 48 -16.77 19.59 -19.86
C GLU A 48 -17.17 20.86 -20.62
N SER A 49 -16.30 21.87 -20.59
CA SER A 49 -16.50 23.14 -21.28
C SER A 49 -16.53 23.00 -22.80
N SER A 50 -15.88 21.96 -23.34
CA SER A 50 -15.90 21.66 -24.77
C SER A 50 -17.27 21.21 -25.27
N ARG A 51 -18.19 20.85 -24.35
CA ARG A 51 -19.54 20.33 -24.63
C ARG A 51 -19.49 19.23 -25.70
N PRO A 52 -19.06 18.00 -25.35
CA PRO A 52 -19.06 16.90 -26.31
C PRO A 52 -20.49 16.71 -26.83
N ASN A 53 -20.70 16.95 -28.12
CA ASN A 53 -22.05 17.04 -28.69
C ASN A 53 -22.60 15.69 -29.19
N CYS A 54 -21.77 14.65 -29.21
CA CYS A 54 -22.20 13.31 -29.62
C CYS A 54 -22.54 12.43 -28.39
N ALA A 55 -23.56 11.58 -28.53
CA ALA A 55 -24.05 10.74 -27.43
C ALA A 55 -22.95 9.82 -26.85
N LEU A 56 -22.06 9.32 -27.71
CA LEU A 56 -20.92 8.50 -27.30
C LEU A 56 -19.95 9.28 -26.41
N ALA A 57 -19.64 10.53 -26.73
CA ALA A 57 -18.72 11.34 -25.93
C ALA A 57 -19.32 11.81 -24.61
N ILE A 58 -20.62 12.11 -24.58
CA ILE A 58 -21.35 12.38 -23.33
C ILE A 58 -21.28 11.14 -22.43
N GLN A 59 -21.55 9.96 -22.98
CA GLN A 59 -21.47 8.71 -22.24
C GLN A 59 -20.04 8.41 -21.74
N ALA A 60 -19.03 8.69 -22.57
CA ALA A 60 -17.63 8.54 -22.20
C ALA A 60 -17.24 9.48 -21.05
N LEU A 61 -17.68 10.74 -21.08
CA LEU A 61 -17.45 11.71 -20.00
C LEU A 61 -18.12 11.30 -18.69
N CYS A 62 -19.38 10.86 -18.73
CA CYS A 62 -20.05 10.32 -17.54
C CYS A 62 -19.32 9.08 -16.99
N SER A 63 -18.85 8.20 -17.87
CA SER A 63 -18.11 7.00 -17.47
C SER A 63 -16.72 7.33 -16.93
N LEU A 64 -16.08 8.39 -17.41
CA LEU A 64 -14.81 8.91 -16.91
C LEU A 64 -14.96 9.39 -15.45
N HIS A 65 -15.98 10.19 -15.16
CA HIS A 65 -16.32 10.63 -13.79
C HIS A 65 -16.51 9.45 -12.84
N PHE A 66 -17.34 8.47 -13.23
CA PHE A 66 -17.55 7.28 -12.41
C PHE A 66 -16.27 6.45 -12.21
N THR A 67 -15.37 6.46 -13.20
CA THR A 67 -14.07 5.77 -13.10
C THR A 67 -13.12 6.50 -12.16
N LEU A 68 -13.12 7.84 -12.13
CA LEU A 68 -12.40 8.65 -11.13
C LEU A 68 -12.89 8.34 -9.72
N ASP A 69 -14.21 8.26 -9.50
CA ASP A 69 -14.78 7.91 -8.20
C ASP A 69 -14.37 6.50 -7.74
N LYS A 70 -14.36 5.53 -8.66
CA LYS A 70 -13.88 4.18 -8.40
C LYS A 70 -12.39 4.16 -8.03
N ALA A 71 -11.57 4.94 -8.73
CA ALA A 71 -10.14 5.06 -8.47
C ALA A 71 -9.88 5.65 -7.07
N ASN A 72 -10.55 6.75 -6.75
CA ASN A 72 -10.49 7.37 -5.41
C ASN A 72 -10.94 6.41 -4.31
N SER A 73 -12.05 5.69 -4.54
CA SER A 73 -12.56 4.70 -3.58
C SER A 73 -11.55 3.56 -3.34
N LEU A 74 -10.81 3.14 -4.38
CA LEU A 74 -9.79 2.11 -4.26
C LEU A 74 -8.57 2.59 -3.45
N ILE A 75 -8.09 3.82 -3.70
CA ILE A 75 -7.00 4.44 -2.93
C ILE A 75 -7.40 4.60 -1.46
N LYS A 76 -8.62 5.06 -1.20
CA LYS A 76 -9.17 5.20 0.16
C LYS A 76 -9.23 3.84 0.88
N HIS A 77 -9.70 2.80 0.20
CA HIS A 77 -9.72 1.45 0.74
C HIS A 77 -8.31 0.97 1.12
N SER A 78 -7.31 1.14 0.25
CA SER A 78 -5.92 0.79 0.55
C SER A 78 -5.31 1.57 1.72
N SER A 79 -5.82 2.77 2.02
CA SER A 79 -5.36 3.58 3.17
C SER A 79 -6.02 3.13 4.49
N ASP A 80 -7.30 2.77 4.43
CA ASP A 80 -8.10 2.41 5.61
C ASP A 80 -7.88 0.96 6.06
N SER A 81 -7.57 0.06 5.13
CA SER A 81 -7.45 -1.38 5.40
C SER A 81 -6.19 -1.75 6.19
N SER A 82 -6.20 -2.99 6.70
CA SER A 82 -5.04 -3.65 7.31
C SER A 82 -3.98 -3.99 6.28
N LYS A 83 -2.70 -3.86 6.65
CA LYS A 83 -1.56 -4.27 5.81
C LYS A 83 -1.61 -5.76 5.48
N LEU A 84 -1.88 -6.61 6.47
CA LEU A 84 -2.00 -8.07 6.27
C LEU A 84 -3.11 -8.41 5.28
N TYR A 85 -4.28 -7.79 5.44
CA TYR A 85 -5.41 -7.98 4.53
C TYR A 85 -5.06 -7.53 3.10
N LEU A 86 -4.43 -6.37 2.96
CA LEU A 86 -4.02 -5.83 1.67
C LEU A 86 -2.95 -6.67 0.98
N ALA A 87 -2.04 -7.29 1.74
CA ALA A 87 -1.05 -8.21 1.18
C ALA A 87 -1.74 -9.44 0.56
N ILE A 88 -2.66 -10.06 1.28
CA ILE A 88 -3.42 -11.24 0.81
C ILE A 88 -4.29 -10.89 -0.41
N THR A 89 -4.95 -9.74 -0.40
CA THR A 89 -5.85 -9.30 -1.48
C THR A 89 -5.17 -8.52 -2.61
N SER A 90 -3.84 -8.38 -2.56
CA SER A 90 -3.03 -7.58 -3.48
C SER A 90 -3.28 -7.86 -4.96
N HIS A 91 -3.37 -9.12 -5.37
CA HIS A 91 -3.63 -9.49 -6.78
C HIS A 91 -5.02 -9.03 -7.24
N LYS A 92 -6.02 -9.08 -6.34
CA LYS A 92 -7.37 -8.58 -6.62
C LYS A 92 -7.36 -7.06 -6.77
N THR A 93 -6.60 -6.36 -5.91
CA THR A 93 -6.39 -4.91 -6.00
C THR A 93 -5.69 -4.53 -7.31
N LEU A 94 -4.61 -5.22 -7.65
CA LEU A 94 -3.87 -5.03 -8.90
C LEU A 94 -4.79 -5.19 -10.12
N SER A 95 -5.58 -6.26 -10.17
CA SER A 95 -6.56 -6.48 -11.25
C SER A 95 -7.61 -5.35 -11.34
N ARG A 96 -8.02 -4.78 -10.21
CA ARG A 96 -8.94 -3.62 -10.20
C ARG A 96 -8.26 -2.36 -10.73
N CYS A 97 -7.01 -2.10 -10.36
CA CYS A 97 -6.24 -0.97 -10.88
C CYS A 97 -6.05 -1.08 -12.40
N GLU A 98 -5.68 -2.26 -12.90
CA GLU A 98 -5.55 -2.53 -14.34
C GLU A 98 -6.87 -2.25 -15.10
N LYS A 99 -8.01 -2.70 -14.55
CA LYS A 99 -9.33 -2.39 -15.13
C LYS A 99 -9.63 -0.89 -15.15
N ILE A 100 -9.25 -0.16 -14.11
CA ILE A 100 -9.44 1.30 -14.04
C ILE A 100 -8.55 2.00 -15.06
N ARG A 101 -7.27 1.61 -15.18
CA ARG A 101 -6.35 2.15 -16.19
C ARG A 101 -6.87 1.94 -17.60
N ASN A 102 -7.33 0.72 -17.91
CA ASN A 102 -7.90 0.42 -19.23
C ASN A 102 -9.20 1.21 -19.49
N ALA A 103 -10.00 1.47 -18.46
CA ALA A 103 -11.19 2.32 -18.58
C ALA A 103 -10.81 3.79 -18.84
N PHE A 104 -9.79 4.33 -18.17
CA PHE A 104 -9.27 5.66 -18.48
C PHE A 104 -8.78 5.76 -19.92
N ASP A 105 -7.99 4.79 -20.40
CA ASP A 105 -7.54 4.73 -21.79
C ASP A 105 -8.71 4.79 -22.77
N LEU A 106 -9.72 3.93 -22.57
CA LEU A 106 -10.90 3.86 -23.42
C LEU A 106 -11.66 5.19 -23.47
N TYR A 107 -12.01 5.76 -22.32
CA TYR A 107 -12.87 6.95 -22.28
C TYR A 107 -12.14 8.22 -22.72
N LEU A 108 -10.87 8.37 -22.37
CA LEU A 108 -10.05 9.49 -22.84
C LEU A 108 -9.86 9.43 -24.36
N ALA A 109 -9.64 8.24 -24.94
CA ALA A 109 -9.52 8.09 -26.39
C ALA A 109 -10.83 8.42 -27.13
N GLN A 110 -12.00 8.09 -26.55
CA GLN A 110 -13.29 8.46 -27.13
C GLN A 110 -13.51 9.98 -27.10
N ILE A 111 -13.20 10.63 -25.97
CA ILE A 111 -13.35 12.09 -25.80
C ILE A 111 -12.38 12.85 -26.73
N GLN A 112 -11.16 12.33 -26.92
CA GLN A 112 -10.12 12.99 -27.72
C GLN A 112 -10.59 13.39 -29.13
N ASN A 113 -11.42 12.59 -29.77
CA ASN A 113 -11.87 12.83 -31.16
C ASN A 113 -12.91 13.96 -31.27
N GLU A 114 -13.44 14.42 -30.16
CA GLU A 114 -14.62 15.29 -30.09
C GLU A 114 -14.29 16.67 -29.49
N VAL A 115 -13.00 16.94 -29.25
CA VAL A 115 -12.52 18.16 -28.63
C VAL A 115 -11.57 18.94 -29.53
N SER A 116 -11.29 20.19 -29.16
CA SER A 116 -10.29 21.01 -29.88
C SER A 116 -8.91 20.35 -29.93
N ILE A 117 -8.13 20.63 -30.97
CA ILE A 117 -6.77 20.09 -31.18
C ILE A 117 -5.85 20.33 -29.97
N SER A 118 -5.97 21.51 -29.36
CA SER A 118 -5.20 21.87 -28.15
C SER A 118 -5.52 20.94 -26.97
N LEU A 119 -6.81 20.66 -26.73
CA LEU A 119 -7.23 19.73 -25.68
C LEU A 119 -6.90 18.28 -26.02
N ALA A 120 -7.08 17.87 -27.29
CA ALA A 120 -6.71 16.55 -27.77
C ALA A 120 -5.22 16.24 -27.55
N THR A 121 -4.34 17.24 -27.65
CA THR A 121 -2.90 17.10 -27.38
C THR A 121 -2.62 16.83 -25.90
N LYS A 122 -3.34 17.52 -24.98
CA LYS A 122 -3.25 17.25 -23.54
C LYS A 122 -3.75 15.84 -23.21
N ILE A 123 -4.86 15.42 -23.82
CA ILE A 123 -5.39 14.07 -23.67
C ILE A 123 -4.39 13.02 -24.19
N SER A 124 -3.72 13.25 -25.33
CA SER A 124 -2.67 12.37 -25.84
C SER A 124 -1.54 12.15 -24.85
N ALA A 125 -1.10 13.20 -24.15
CA ALA A 125 -0.04 13.08 -23.15
C ALA A 125 -0.46 12.17 -22.00
N ILE A 126 -1.68 12.34 -21.49
CA ILE A 126 -2.23 11.47 -20.43
C ILE A 126 -2.41 10.04 -20.94
N LEU A 127 -2.94 9.85 -22.15
CA LEU A 127 -3.10 8.52 -22.76
C LEU A 127 -1.78 7.78 -22.89
N LYS A 128 -0.71 8.48 -23.28
CA LYS A 128 0.64 7.91 -23.32
C LYS A 128 1.06 7.43 -21.93
N ASP A 129 0.95 8.27 -20.91
CA ASP A 129 1.29 7.90 -19.54
C ASP A 129 0.46 6.71 -19.03
N VAL A 130 -0.85 6.70 -19.31
CA VAL A 130 -1.76 5.61 -18.95
C VAL A 130 -1.34 4.30 -19.61
N ARG A 131 -0.95 4.32 -20.89
CA ARG A 131 -0.55 3.12 -21.66
C ARG A 131 0.84 2.61 -21.28
N ASP A 132 1.77 3.51 -21.00
CA ASP A 132 3.16 3.17 -20.66
C ASP A 132 3.30 2.64 -19.22
N THR A 133 2.31 2.90 -18.36
CA THR A 133 2.36 2.48 -16.95
C THR A 133 1.97 1.02 -16.76
N LYS A 134 2.88 0.27 -16.12
CA LYS A 134 2.65 -1.10 -15.68
C LYS A 134 2.54 -1.14 -14.16
N PHE A 135 1.41 -1.62 -13.64
CA PHE A 135 1.29 -1.82 -12.21
C PHE A 135 2.08 -3.08 -11.78
N SER A 136 2.79 -2.98 -10.66
CA SER A 136 3.52 -4.09 -10.05
C SER A 136 3.48 -3.99 -8.53
N LEU A 137 3.45 -5.13 -7.87
CA LEU A 137 3.58 -5.22 -6.42
C LEU A 137 5.04 -5.04 -6.02
N GLU A 138 5.24 -4.41 -4.85
CA GLU A 138 6.57 -4.35 -4.24
C GLU A 138 6.98 -5.76 -3.77
N PHE A 139 8.29 -6.02 -3.75
CA PHE A 139 8.83 -7.34 -3.44
C PHE A 139 8.35 -7.80 -2.05
N GLU A 140 8.42 -6.90 -1.09
CA GLU A 140 8.08 -7.13 0.31
C GLU A 140 6.61 -7.55 0.47
N GLU A 141 5.72 -6.86 -0.24
CA GLU A 141 4.29 -7.14 -0.23
C GLU A 141 3.97 -8.50 -0.83
N ASN A 142 4.66 -8.85 -1.92
CA ASN A 142 4.48 -10.13 -2.58
C ASN A 142 5.02 -11.30 -1.74
N GLU A 143 6.14 -11.14 -1.03
CA GLU A 143 6.64 -12.17 -0.13
C GLU A 143 5.74 -12.33 1.11
N ALA A 144 5.27 -11.21 1.70
CA ALA A 144 4.30 -11.27 2.79
C ALA A 144 3.03 -12.03 2.36
N ARG A 145 2.52 -11.73 1.15
CA ARG A 145 1.38 -12.43 0.56
C ARG A 145 1.64 -13.93 0.43
N LYS A 146 2.77 -14.35 -0.15
CA LYS A 146 3.08 -15.77 -0.35
C LYS A 146 3.03 -16.53 0.96
N VAL A 147 3.71 -16.01 1.99
CA VAL A 147 3.77 -16.65 3.31
C VAL A 147 2.39 -16.75 3.95
N LEU A 148 1.58 -15.70 3.88
CA LEU A 148 0.22 -15.69 4.42
C LEU A 148 -0.72 -16.63 3.64
N LEU A 149 -0.63 -16.69 2.31
CA LEU A 149 -1.44 -17.62 1.53
C LEU A 149 -1.04 -19.08 1.79
N SER A 150 0.26 -19.37 1.87
CA SER A 150 0.73 -20.70 2.24
C SER A 150 0.25 -21.13 3.63
N LEU A 151 0.08 -20.19 4.58
CA LEU A 151 -0.54 -20.49 5.87
C LEU A 151 -2.02 -20.83 5.71
N LEU A 152 -2.77 -20.02 4.96
CA LEU A 152 -4.23 -20.17 4.78
C LEU A 152 -4.62 -21.42 3.99
N GLU A 153 -3.77 -21.87 3.07
CA GLU A 153 -4.02 -23.04 2.22
C GLU A 153 -3.54 -24.35 2.85
N LYS A 154 -2.72 -24.29 3.90
CA LYS A 154 -2.08 -25.46 4.48
C LYS A 154 -2.99 -26.18 5.47
N GLU A 155 -3.12 -27.49 5.27
CA GLU A 155 -3.74 -28.38 6.24
C GLU A 155 -2.72 -28.79 7.32
N PHE A 156 -3.17 -28.84 8.58
CA PHE A 156 -2.34 -29.21 9.72
C PHE A 156 -2.88 -30.47 10.39
N TYR A 157 -2.01 -31.46 10.55
CA TYR A 157 -2.36 -32.75 11.16
C TYR A 157 -2.29 -32.71 12.70
N ASP A 158 -1.60 -31.73 13.28
CA ASP A 158 -1.46 -31.56 14.72
C ASP A 158 -1.38 -30.08 15.12
N SER A 159 -1.73 -29.80 16.37
CA SER A 159 -1.80 -28.43 16.89
C SER A 159 -0.43 -27.76 17.08
N ALA A 160 0.66 -28.53 17.25
CA ALA A 160 1.98 -27.97 17.47
C ALA A 160 2.59 -27.48 16.15
N SER A 161 2.46 -28.25 15.07
CA SER A 161 2.88 -27.83 13.72
C SER A 161 2.10 -26.62 13.23
N MET A 162 0.79 -26.56 13.47
CA MET A 162 -0.05 -25.39 13.20
C MET A 162 0.47 -24.14 13.92
N LYS A 163 0.64 -24.22 15.25
CA LYS A 163 1.10 -23.07 16.06
C LYS A 163 2.44 -22.53 15.59
N LYS A 164 3.36 -23.41 15.21
CA LYS A 164 4.69 -23.05 14.69
C LYS A 164 4.57 -22.33 13.34
N ALA A 165 3.81 -22.88 12.40
CA ALA A 165 3.61 -22.28 11.09
C ALA A 165 2.91 -20.91 11.17
N GLU A 166 1.89 -20.77 12.01
CA GLU A 166 1.22 -19.49 12.26
C GLU A 166 2.18 -18.44 12.80
N LEU A 167 3.01 -18.81 13.78
CA LEU A 167 3.99 -17.90 14.38
C LEU A 167 5.02 -17.44 13.34
N GLU A 168 5.63 -18.38 12.62
CA GLU A 168 6.62 -18.10 11.57
C GLU A 168 6.02 -17.21 10.48
N ALA A 169 4.82 -17.54 10.00
CA ALA A 169 4.17 -16.78 8.96
C ALA A 169 3.87 -15.34 9.38
N ILE A 170 3.35 -15.14 10.59
CA ILE A 170 3.05 -13.81 11.13
C ILE A 170 4.32 -13.00 11.38
N GLN A 171 5.38 -13.61 11.88
CA GLN A 171 6.66 -12.92 12.08
C GLN A 171 7.25 -12.44 10.76
N ILE A 172 7.27 -13.30 9.74
CA ILE A 172 7.77 -12.93 8.41
C ILE A 172 6.89 -11.85 7.81
N ALA A 173 5.56 -12.03 7.79
CA ALA A 173 4.64 -11.04 7.22
C ALA A 173 4.74 -9.69 7.94
N ALA A 174 4.82 -9.68 9.27
CA ALA A 174 4.98 -8.45 10.06
C ALA A 174 6.30 -7.74 9.73
N MET A 175 7.40 -8.48 9.56
CA MET A 175 8.68 -7.90 9.15
C MET A 175 8.61 -7.28 7.76
N MET A 176 8.06 -8.01 6.79
CA MET A 176 7.96 -7.58 5.39
C MET A 176 7.02 -6.39 5.22
N LEU A 177 5.94 -6.31 6.01
CA LEU A 177 4.97 -5.22 5.97
C LEU A 177 5.28 -4.08 6.94
N ASP A 178 6.46 -4.08 7.56
CA ASP A 178 6.90 -3.06 8.51
C ASP A 178 5.93 -2.85 9.69
N ILE A 179 5.50 -3.97 10.30
CA ILE A 179 4.74 -4.04 11.56
C ILE A 179 5.71 -4.44 12.67
N LYS A 180 6.69 -3.57 12.95
CA LYS A 180 7.87 -3.87 13.77
C LYS A 180 7.84 -3.27 15.17
N SER A 181 6.89 -2.39 15.46
CA SER A 181 6.76 -1.72 16.77
C SER A 181 5.41 -2.03 17.44
N PRO A 182 5.33 -1.96 18.78
CA PRO A 182 4.06 -2.08 19.50
C PRO A 182 2.98 -1.13 18.97
N LEU A 183 3.37 0.11 18.62
CA LEU A 183 2.45 1.09 18.02
C LEU A 183 1.93 0.62 16.64
N SER A 184 2.82 0.15 15.75
CA SER A 184 2.41 -0.33 14.43
C SER A 184 1.48 -1.55 14.52
N LEU A 185 1.70 -2.44 15.50
CA LEU A 185 0.83 -3.57 15.76
C LEU A 185 -0.56 -3.13 16.27
N LEU A 186 -0.62 -2.16 17.18
CA LEU A 186 -1.89 -1.61 17.66
C LEU A 186 -2.69 -0.96 16.53
N VAL A 187 -2.03 -0.18 15.67
CA VAL A 187 -2.66 0.43 14.48
C VAL A 187 -3.19 -0.65 13.54
N GLU A 188 -2.44 -1.73 13.34
CA GLU A 188 -2.87 -2.84 12.50
C GLU A 188 -4.10 -3.56 13.07
N LYS A 189 -4.09 -3.88 14.37
CA LYS A 189 -5.25 -4.47 15.07
C LYS A 189 -6.48 -3.57 14.98
N ALA A 190 -6.32 -2.26 15.18
CA ALA A 190 -7.41 -1.30 15.05
C ALA A 190 -7.95 -1.23 13.61
N SER A 191 -7.08 -1.34 12.61
CA SER A 191 -7.46 -1.38 11.19
C SER A 191 -8.30 -2.62 10.87
N LEU A 192 -7.89 -3.80 11.35
CA LEU A 192 -8.66 -5.04 11.20
C LEU A 192 -10.04 -4.94 11.88
N LYS A 193 -10.11 -4.43 13.11
CA LYS A 193 -11.38 -4.24 13.84
C LYS A 193 -12.33 -3.31 13.09
N LYS A 194 -11.84 -2.13 12.68
CA LYS A 194 -12.62 -1.15 11.92
C LYS A 194 -13.09 -1.72 10.58
N GLN A 195 -12.28 -2.56 9.94
CA GLN A 195 -12.69 -3.22 8.70
C GLN A 195 -13.77 -4.27 8.97
N LEU A 196 -13.62 -5.07 10.01
CA LEU A 196 -14.60 -6.09 10.42
C LEU A 196 -15.97 -5.49 10.74
N GLU A 197 -16.01 -4.33 11.41
CA GLU A 197 -17.25 -3.57 11.69
C GLU A 197 -17.99 -3.13 10.40
N LYS A 198 -17.26 -2.94 9.30
CA LYS A 198 -17.82 -2.51 8.00
C LYS A 198 -18.22 -3.68 7.11
N VAL A 199 -17.71 -4.89 7.37
CA VAL A 199 -18.05 -6.05 6.54
C VAL A 199 -19.51 -6.40 6.77
N ASN A 200 -20.29 -6.35 5.68
CA ASN A 200 -21.68 -6.76 5.69
C ASN A 200 -21.81 -8.29 5.70
N ASN A 201 -22.96 -8.79 6.14
CA ASN A 201 -23.23 -10.24 6.26
C ASN A 201 -23.19 -11.01 4.94
N THR A 202 -23.08 -10.33 3.79
CA THR A 202 -23.02 -10.97 2.46
C THR A 202 -21.61 -11.41 2.07
N ASN A 203 -20.56 -10.94 2.74
CA ASN A 203 -19.17 -11.24 2.40
C ASN A 203 -18.48 -12.09 3.48
N GLN A 204 -19.05 -13.27 3.72
CA GLN A 204 -18.64 -14.18 4.79
C GLN A 204 -17.15 -14.56 4.74
N LYS A 205 -16.60 -14.79 3.54
CA LYS A 205 -15.16 -15.12 3.38
C LYS A 205 -14.24 -13.98 3.78
N GLU A 206 -14.63 -12.73 3.50
CA GLU A 206 -13.87 -11.56 3.95
C GLU A 206 -13.91 -11.43 5.47
N LYS A 207 -15.09 -11.65 6.06
CA LYS A 207 -15.26 -11.64 7.51
C LYS A 207 -14.38 -12.68 8.20
N GLU A 208 -14.43 -13.92 7.75
CA GLU A 208 -13.61 -15.03 8.28
C GLU A 208 -12.12 -14.74 8.18
N LEU A 209 -11.69 -14.18 7.04
CA LEU A 209 -10.29 -13.79 6.85
C LEU A 209 -9.86 -12.72 7.86
N LEU A 210 -10.66 -11.67 8.04
CA LEU A 210 -10.35 -10.58 8.97
C LEU A 210 -10.33 -11.07 10.43
N GLU A 211 -11.28 -11.93 10.81
CA GLU A 211 -11.34 -12.56 12.13
C GLU A 211 -10.10 -13.41 12.39
N TYR A 212 -9.68 -14.21 11.39
CA TYR A 212 -8.49 -15.04 11.49
C TYR A 212 -7.21 -14.21 11.61
N LEU A 213 -7.03 -13.18 10.78
CA LEU A 213 -5.87 -12.28 10.88
C LEU A 213 -5.82 -11.57 12.23
N LEU A 214 -6.97 -11.12 12.75
CA LEU A 214 -7.04 -10.47 14.05
C LEU A 214 -6.70 -11.45 15.18
N HIS A 215 -7.20 -12.69 15.10
CA HIS A 215 -6.87 -13.76 16.03
C HIS A 215 -5.35 -14.01 16.08
N LEU A 216 -4.71 -14.12 14.93
CA LEU A 216 -3.26 -14.33 14.83
C LEU A 216 -2.47 -13.20 15.51
N LEU A 217 -2.85 -11.94 15.29
CA LEU A 217 -2.19 -10.80 15.94
C LEU A 217 -2.38 -10.78 17.46
N PHE A 218 -3.51 -11.24 18.00
CA PHE A 218 -3.71 -11.38 19.44
C PHE A 218 -2.91 -12.54 20.03
N LYS A 219 -2.90 -13.67 19.33
CA LYS A 219 -2.24 -14.91 19.77
C LYS A 219 -0.72 -14.74 19.86
N TYR A 220 -0.12 -14.01 18.92
CA TYR A 220 1.34 -13.93 18.78
C TYR A 220 1.95 -12.55 19.07
N GLU A 221 1.19 -11.62 19.63
CA GLU A 221 1.64 -10.24 19.96
C GLU A 221 2.97 -10.17 20.74
N LYS A 222 3.23 -11.13 21.64
CA LYS A 222 4.47 -11.15 22.44
C LYS A 222 5.70 -11.57 21.63
N PHE A 223 5.50 -12.28 20.53
CA PHE A 223 6.57 -12.91 19.75
C PHE A 223 6.90 -12.15 18.47
N THR A 224 6.04 -11.23 18.02
CA THR A 224 6.29 -10.40 16.83
C THR A 224 7.51 -9.48 16.99
N PHE A 225 7.94 -9.17 18.22
CA PHE A 225 9.04 -8.25 18.51
C PHE A 225 10.37 -8.93 18.87
N GLN A 226 10.40 -10.25 19.08
CA GLN A 226 11.60 -10.93 19.60
C GLN A 226 12.68 -11.20 18.53
N LEU A 227 12.33 -11.21 17.24
CA LEU A 227 13.28 -11.55 16.16
C LEU A 227 14.36 -10.47 15.93
N GLN A 228 14.16 -9.24 16.41
CA GLN A 228 15.13 -8.13 16.24
C GLN A 228 16.30 -8.15 17.24
N ASN A 229 16.16 -8.87 18.36
CA ASN A 229 17.22 -8.91 19.39
C ASN A 229 18.26 -10.02 19.16
N GLY A 230 18.11 -10.86 18.13
CA GLY A 230 19.00 -11.99 17.87
C GLY A 230 20.33 -11.64 17.20
N SER A 231 20.55 -10.39 16.76
CA SER A 231 21.72 -10.02 15.95
C SER A 231 22.82 -9.23 16.67
N LYS A 232 22.75 -9.08 18.00
CA LYS A 232 23.81 -8.44 18.78
C LYS A 232 24.06 -9.15 20.11
N SER A 233 24.85 -10.22 20.08
CA SER A 233 25.73 -10.58 21.21
C SER A 233 26.67 -11.73 20.82
N MET A 234 27.73 -11.42 20.06
CA MET A 234 29.00 -12.11 20.30
C MET A 234 29.80 -11.19 21.23
N LYS A 235 29.64 -11.42 22.54
CA LYS A 235 30.64 -10.94 23.50
C LYS A 235 31.87 -11.81 23.29
N HIS A 236 32.94 -11.22 22.79
CA HIS A 236 34.26 -11.81 22.88
C HIS A 236 34.70 -11.63 24.34
N GLU A 237 34.62 -12.71 25.13
CA GLU A 237 35.25 -12.76 26.45
C GLU A 237 36.78 -12.74 26.25
N CYS A 238 37.40 -11.60 26.55
CA CYS A 238 38.83 -11.55 26.79
C CYS A 238 39.08 -12.09 28.19
N HIS A 239 39.48 -13.36 28.26
CA HIS A 239 40.01 -13.94 29.48
C HIS A 239 41.42 -13.41 29.71
N ASP A 240 41.56 -12.51 30.67
CA ASP A 240 42.84 -12.28 31.36
C ASP A 240 43.23 -13.58 32.08
N GLN A 241 44.38 -14.15 31.72
CA GLN A 241 45.10 -15.09 32.56
C GLN A 241 46.55 -14.64 32.67
N LEU A 242 46.86 -14.04 33.82
CA LEU A 242 48.19 -14.03 34.41
C LEU A 242 48.60 -15.49 34.65
N PHE A 243 49.73 -15.92 34.07
CA PHE A 243 50.58 -16.93 34.66
C PHE A 243 52.02 -16.49 34.48
N GLU A 244 52.68 -16.22 35.61
CA GLU A 244 54.13 -16.31 35.69
C GLU A 244 54.52 -17.79 35.61
N HIS A 245 55.50 -18.12 34.77
CA HIS A 245 56.74 -18.71 35.25
C HIS A 245 57.80 -18.71 34.13
N GLU A 246 59.01 -18.49 34.63
CA GLU A 246 60.34 -18.48 34.05
C GLU A 246 60.61 -19.62 33.05
N ASP A 247 61.34 -19.30 31.98
CA ASP A 247 62.49 -20.12 31.59
C ASP A 247 63.55 -19.28 30.85
N GLU A 248 64.79 -19.60 31.15
CA GLU A 248 66.03 -18.94 30.74
C GLU A 248 66.31 -19.08 29.23
N GLY A 249 67.10 -18.16 28.66
CA GLY A 249 67.89 -18.51 27.47
C GLY A 249 68.14 -17.42 26.42
N ASN A 250 69.12 -16.56 26.73
CA ASN A 250 70.24 -16.20 25.83
C ASN A 250 70.05 -15.20 24.64
N VAL A 251 70.62 -14.00 24.86
CA VAL A 251 71.63 -13.28 24.04
C VAL A 251 71.27 -12.73 22.65
N CYS A 252 71.28 -11.40 22.54
CA CYS A 252 72.27 -10.56 21.79
C CYS A 252 71.78 -9.09 21.86
N GLU A 253 72.48 -8.21 22.58
CA GLU A 253 73.58 -7.36 22.08
C GLU A 253 73.07 -6.03 21.49
N SER A 254 73.42 -4.90 22.12
CA SER A 254 74.15 -3.81 21.45
C SER A 254 74.37 -2.61 22.38
N ARG A 255 75.63 -2.14 22.37
CA ARG A 255 76.11 -0.75 22.39
C ARG A 255 77.04 -0.38 23.55
N GLN A 256 78.30 -0.19 23.17
CA GLN A 256 78.82 1.18 23.13
C GLN A 256 78.22 1.93 21.94
#